data_AF-A0A290QII6-F1
#
_entry.id   AF-A0A290QII6-F1
#
_cell.length_a   1.000
_cell.length_b   1.000
_cell.length_c   1.000
_cell.angle_alpha   90.00
_cell.angle_beta   90.00
_cell.angle_gamma   90.00
#
_symmetry.space_group_name_H-M   'P 1'
#
loop_
_entity.id
_entity.type
_entity.pdbx_description
1 polymer ?
#
loop_
_entity_poly.entity_id
_entity_poly.type
_entity_poly.pdbx_seq_one_letter_code
_entity_poly.pdbx_strand_id
1 'polypeptide(L)'
;MKRALVILLLISLAANTVFLVRASRSLSTTSSASTPYPVSSDTSAHPGAQSHTAPTFPSTDWSASPNTLGFLRQLGLTDPEIRAIIRAEVDARYSASERALRKPPAYWEHTFSSHSAAHLDKITDPAAANDLARQKENELRQLLGDIYEPAHDQLRQYTRYLPFEKAWHLKLIYDDYRLLEFESKGRGTPLRLPTPREQASYLREQQRADIEALLTPEELYIHNIHTSNTASFLRNLVGFEATKQEFIALYELRKSLDHRRTTSAQDPALNELIDQQTRDLLGEKRYADYIRAQDPDFRANHDLATQLGLPPETALASYEYLKSLRAKFSDFTAQNNATDEQWNAFFAQTRQEMETTLTKLYGEKGFPAARDLIADRLSARVRNVDP
;
A
#
# COMPACT_ATOMS: atom_id res chain seq x y z
N MET A 1 35.10 7.20 -26.39
CA MET A 1 34.20 6.77 -25.30
C MET A 1 34.82 6.92 -23.90
N LYS A 2 36.02 6.40 -23.59
CA LYS A 2 36.61 6.52 -22.22
C LYS A 2 36.90 7.96 -21.76
N ARG A 3 37.28 8.88 -22.65
CA ARG A 3 37.56 10.29 -22.30
C ARG A 3 36.31 11.10 -21.94
N ALA A 4 35.14 10.76 -22.50
CA ALA A 4 33.88 11.43 -22.16
C ALA A 4 33.35 11.01 -20.78
N LEU A 5 33.59 9.75 -20.39
CA LEU A 5 33.16 9.18 -19.12
C LEU A 5 33.99 9.75 -17.94
N VAL A 6 35.29 10.00 -18.14
CA VAL A 6 36.16 10.65 -17.15
C VAL A 6 35.81 12.13 -16.95
N ILE A 7 35.44 12.85 -18.01
CA ILE A 7 35.01 14.26 -17.90
C ILE A 7 33.68 14.36 -17.13
N LEU A 8 32.73 13.45 -17.36
CA LEU A 8 31.46 13.39 -16.63
C LEU A 8 31.64 13.10 -15.13
N LEU A 9 32.58 12.20 -14.80
CA LEU A 9 32.89 11.85 -13.41
C LEU A 9 33.60 13.00 -12.68
N LEU A 10 34.48 13.75 -13.36
CA LEU A 10 35.14 14.92 -12.79
C LEU A 10 34.19 16.12 -12.61
N ILE A 11 33.19 16.29 -13.49
CA ILE A 11 32.16 17.33 -13.33
C ILE A 11 31.23 17.02 -12.15
N SER A 12 30.86 15.74 -11.96
CA SER A 12 30.07 15.28 -10.81
C SER A 12 30.82 15.48 -9.48
N LEU A 13 32.13 15.23 -9.46
CA LEU A 13 32.94 15.42 -8.25
C LEU A 13 33.17 16.91 -7.92
N ALA A 14 33.36 17.76 -8.95
CA ALA A 14 33.50 19.20 -8.76
C ALA A 14 32.20 19.86 -8.24
N ALA A 15 31.03 19.42 -8.71
CA ALA A 15 29.73 19.93 -8.26
C ALA A 15 29.48 19.71 -6.76
N ASN A 16 29.96 18.59 -6.20
CA ASN A 16 29.81 18.29 -4.77
C ASN A 16 30.75 19.11 -3.86
N THR A 17 31.89 19.58 -4.36
CA THR A 17 32.84 20.38 -3.54
C THR A 17 32.44 21.86 -3.41
N VAL A 18 31.76 22.43 -4.41
CA VAL A 18 31.29 23.84 -4.39
C VAL A 18 30.14 24.05 -3.40
N PHE A 19 29.36 23.01 -3.08
CA PHE A 19 28.24 23.10 -2.15
C PHE A 19 28.69 23.17 -0.67
N LEU A 20 29.87 22.61 -0.33
CA LEU A 20 30.41 22.61 1.03
C LEU A 20 31.05 23.94 1.45
N VAL A 21 31.50 24.79 0.51
CA VAL A 21 32.16 26.07 0.82
C VAL A 21 31.17 27.25 0.88
N ARG A 22 29.95 27.08 0.35
CA ARG A 22 28.93 28.15 0.33
C ARG A 22 28.01 28.16 1.56
N ALA A 23 27.99 27.07 2.34
CA ALA A 23 27.17 26.95 3.54
C ALA A 23 27.71 27.70 4.77
N SER A 24 28.89 28.33 4.69
CA SER A 24 29.53 29.00 5.84
C SER A 24 29.51 30.54 5.78
N ARG A 25 28.66 31.16 4.95
CA ARG A 25 28.51 32.62 4.93
C ARG A 25 27.05 33.06 4.95
N SER A 26 26.77 33.90 5.95
CA SER A 26 25.59 34.74 6.19
C SER A 26 24.28 34.04 6.56
N LEU A 27 23.79 34.30 7.78
CA LEU A 27 22.82 35.38 8.02
C LEU A 27 22.89 35.84 9.48
N SER A 28 23.34 37.08 9.67
CA SER A 28 23.08 37.86 10.88
C SER A 28 21.75 38.58 10.66
N THR A 29 20.75 38.30 11.48
CA THR A 29 19.49 39.04 11.44
C THR A 29 19.19 39.59 12.84
N THR A 30 19.12 40.91 12.89
CA THR A 30 18.91 41.77 14.05
C THR A 30 17.51 41.55 14.63
N SER A 31 17.42 41.20 15.91
CA SER A 31 16.15 41.07 16.65
C SER A 31 15.80 42.38 17.35
N SER A 32 14.65 42.95 17.02
CA SER A 32 14.08 44.12 17.69
C SER A 32 13.47 43.73 19.06
N ALA A 33 13.79 44.52 20.08
CA ALA A 33 13.36 44.35 21.46
C ALA A 33 11.93 44.88 21.69
N SER A 34 11.14 44.15 22.48
CA SER A 34 9.93 44.65 23.16
C SER A 34 10.13 44.60 24.67
N THR A 35 9.76 45.71 25.32
CA THR A 35 9.89 46.01 26.75
C THR A 35 8.93 45.18 27.63
N PRO A 36 9.34 44.75 28.85
CA PRO A 36 8.46 44.11 29.81
C PRO A 36 7.79 45.11 30.78
N TYR A 37 6.56 44.80 31.19
CA TYR A 37 5.86 45.43 32.32
C TYR A 37 6.30 44.78 33.65
N PRO A 38 6.42 45.53 34.76
CA PRO A 38 6.75 44.97 36.06
C PRO A 38 5.47 44.56 36.81
N VAL A 39 5.45 43.35 37.36
CA VAL A 39 4.51 42.95 38.42
C VAL A 39 5.35 42.55 39.63
N SER A 40 5.27 43.35 40.68
CA SER A 40 5.89 43.09 41.98
C SER A 40 5.30 41.84 42.61
N SER A 41 6.17 40.92 43.03
CA SER A 41 5.83 39.75 43.83
C SER A 41 6.22 40.02 45.28
N ASP A 42 5.23 39.95 46.17
CA ASP A 42 5.46 39.91 47.62
C ASP A 42 5.99 38.53 48.00
N THR A 43 7.05 38.56 48.81
CA THR A 43 7.79 37.39 49.30
C THR A 43 7.15 36.88 50.59
N SER A 44 6.89 35.58 50.66
CA SER A 44 6.85 34.86 51.93
C SER A 44 7.54 33.50 51.75
N ALA A 45 8.67 33.37 52.44
CA ALA A 45 9.62 32.29 52.33
C ALA A 45 9.15 31.01 53.05
N HIS A 46 9.50 29.86 52.46
CA HIS A 46 9.56 28.57 53.16
C HIS A 46 10.96 27.98 52.94
N PRO A 47 11.74 27.66 54.00
CA PRO A 47 13.10 27.15 53.86
C PRO A 47 13.05 25.62 53.71
N GLY A 48 13.58 25.08 52.61
CA GLY A 48 13.78 23.63 52.50
C GLY A 48 13.76 22.98 51.11
N ALA A 49 13.72 23.73 50.01
CA ALA A 49 13.84 23.15 48.68
C ALA A 49 15.30 23.27 48.19
N GLN A 50 15.99 22.13 48.13
CA GLN A 50 17.28 22.01 47.44
C GLN A 50 17.13 22.57 46.03
N SER A 51 17.99 23.53 45.70
CA SER A 51 17.99 24.22 44.41
C SER A 51 18.44 23.27 43.30
N HIS A 52 17.51 22.51 42.73
CA HIS A 52 17.69 22.06 41.36
C HIS A 52 17.56 23.30 40.49
N THR A 53 18.70 23.83 40.03
CA THR A 53 18.72 24.86 38.98
C THR A 53 17.88 24.33 37.81
N ALA A 54 16.71 24.93 37.58
CA ALA A 54 15.92 24.61 36.41
C ALA A 54 16.84 24.81 35.19
N PRO A 55 17.03 23.79 34.35
CA PRO A 55 17.89 23.92 33.19
C PRO A 55 17.39 25.10 32.36
N THR A 56 18.27 26.06 32.14
CA THR A 56 17.98 27.23 31.30
C THR A 56 17.68 26.73 29.90
N PHE A 57 16.43 26.90 29.45
CA PHE A 57 16.05 26.60 28.08
C PHE A 57 16.81 27.54 27.13
N PRO A 58 17.65 27.03 26.22
CA PRO A 58 18.21 27.88 25.18
C PRO A 58 17.07 28.36 24.29
N SER A 59 16.89 29.67 24.21
CA SER A 59 15.83 30.27 23.42
C SER A 59 16.02 29.97 21.93
N THR A 60 14.92 29.50 21.35
CA THR A 60 14.50 29.55 19.94
C THR A 60 14.95 28.47 18.96
N ASP A 61 16.05 27.72 19.17
CA ASP A 61 16.44 26.63 18.25
C ASP A 61 17.04 25.41 18.98
N TRP A 62 16.46 25.02 20.12
CA TRP A 62 16.94 23.90 20.94
C TRP A 62 16.98 22.56 20.19
N SER A 63 16.23 22.44 19.09
CA SER A 63 16.05 21.26 18.25
C SER A 63 16.94 21.24 17.00
N ALA A 64 17.76 22.27 16.78
CA ALA A 64 18.76 22.30 15.70
C ALA A 64 20.17 21.90 16.19
N SER A 65 20.30 21.62 17.49
CA SER A 65 21.58 21.27 18.11
C SER A 65 21.78 19.74 18.14
N PRO A 66 22.98 19.22 17.82
CA PRO A 66 23.29 17.80 18.00
C PRO A 66 23.11 17.29 19.44
N ASN A 67 23.06 18.19 20.43
CA ASN A 67 22.91 17.87 21.85
C ASN A 67 21.46 17.84 22.35
N THR A 68 20.47 18.02 21.46
CA THR A 68 19.03 18.03 21.80
C THR A 68 18.61 16.79 22.59
N LEU A 69 19.07 15.61 22.18
CA LEU A 69 18.72 14.34 22.83
C LEU A 69 19.18 14.26 24.28
N GLY A 70 20.43 14.68 24.55
CA GLY A 70 20.99 14.70 25.90
C GLY A 70 20.26 15.67 26.83
N PHE A 71 19.88 16.83 26.30
CA PHE A 71 19.09 17.83 27.05
C PHE A 71 17.70 17.30 27.41
N LEU A 72 16.98 16.70 26.45
CA LEU A 72 15.65 16.16 26.71
C LEU A 72 15.67 14.97 27.69
N ARG A 73 16.72 14.14 27.65
CA ARG A 73 16.93 13.07 28.65
C ARG A 73 17.19 13.62 30.05
N GLN A 74 17.93 14.74 30.18
CA GLN A 74 18.17 15.41 31.46
C GLN A 74 16.90 15.99 32.09
N LEU A 75 15.88 16.29 31.28
CA LEU A 75 14.55 16.70 31.76
C LEU A 75 13.70 15.55 32.30
N GLY A 76 14.19 14.31 32.26
CA GLY A 76 13.47 13.12 32.75
C GLY A 76 12.38 12.63 31.80
N LEU A 77 12.37 13.07 30.54
CA LEU A 77 11.44 12.61 29.52
C LEU A 77 11.76 11.18 29.09
N THR A 78 10.73 10.39 28.79
CA THR A 78 10.87 9.03 28.28
C THR A 78 11.22 9.04 26.78
N ASP A 79 11.91 8.01 26.28
CA ASP A 79 12.29 7.91 24.86
C ASP A 79 11.11 8.10 23.88
N PRO A 80 9.89 7.59 24.13
CA PRO A 80 8.72 7.87 23.28
C PRO A 80 8.31 9.36 23.25
N GLU A 81 8.36 10.04 24.39
CA GLU A 81 8.00 11.47 24.51
C GLU A 81 9.03 12.34 23.78
N ILE A 82 10.32 12.04 23.98
CA ILE A 82 11.43 12.69 23.27
C ILE A 82 11.25 12.54 21.75
N ARG A 83 10.91 11.33 21.30
CA ARG A 83 10.68 11.04 19.88
C ARG A 83 9.50 11.85 19.31
N ALA A 84 8.38 11.91 20.04
CA ALA A 84 7.20 12.66 19.61
C ALA A 84 7.50 14.16 19.50
N ILE A 85 8.21 14.71 20.47
CA ILE A 85 8.58 16.14 20.52
C ILE A 85 9.51 16.50 19.35
N ILE A 86 10.59 15.74 19.12
CA ILE A 86 11.53 16.02 18.02
C ILE A 86 10.83 15.86 16.66
N ARG A 87 9.97 14.86 16.49
CA ARG A 87 9.21 14.68 15.25
C ARG A 87 8.28 15.86 14.97
N ALA A 88 7.49 16.28 15.94
CA ALA A 88 6.55 17.39 15.78
C ALA A 88 7.27 18.70 15.39
N GLU A 89 8.46 18.92 15.96
CA GLU A 89 9.28 20.08 15.67
C GLU A 89 9.86 20.03 14.25
N VAL A 90 10.45 18.91 13.83
CA VAL A 90 10.90 18.74 12.45
C VAL A 90 9.73 18.87 11.48
N ASP A 91 8.58 18.25 11.75
CA ASP A 91 7.36 18.38 10.95
C ASP A 91 6.93 19.85 10.80
N ALA A 92 6.98 20.62 11.89
CA ALA A 92 6.64 22.05 11.86
C ALA A 92 7.57 22.84 10.93
N ARG A 93 8.88 22.58 10.95
CA ARG A 93 9.86 23.26 10.08
C ARG A 93 9.65 22.96 8.59
N TYR A 94 9.37 21.70 8.24
CA TYR A 94 9.18 21.30 6.85
C TYR A 94 7.75 21.55 6.33
N SER A 95 6.79 21.88 7.21
CA SER A 95 5.37 22.03 6.86
C SER A 95 5.11 23.06 5.74
N ALA A 96 5.85 24.17 5.70
CA ALA A 96 5.70 25.18 4.66
C ALA A 96 6.16 24.66 3.30
N SER A 97 7.32 23.98 3.26
CA SER A 97 7.87 23.37 2.05
C SER A 97 6.97 22.23 1.54
N GLU A 98 6.44 21.40 2.44
CA GLU A 98 5.50 20.34 2.08
C GLU A 98 4.20 20.91 1.47
N ARG A 99 3.66 21.99 2.04
CA ARG A 99 2.47 22.68 1.50
C ARG A 99 2.74 23.31 0.14
N ALA A 100 3.92 23.89 -0.06
CA ALA A 100 4.29 24.50 -1.34
C ALA A 100 4.37 23.48 -2.50
N LEU A 101 4.68 22.22 -2.19
CA LEU A 101 4.73 21.14 -3.17
C LEU A 101 3.36 20.53 -3.47
N ARG A 102 2.31 20.86 -2.71
CA ARG A 102 0.94 20.35 -2.90
C ARG A 102 0.10 21.37 -3.65
N LYS A 103 -0.63 20.92 -4.67
CA LYS A 103 -1.65 21.74 -5.31
C LYS A 103 -2.95 21.62 -4.50
N PRO A 104 -3.48 22.71 -3.93
CA PRO A 104 -4.78 22.65 -3.26
C PRO A 104 -5.85 22.23 -4.28
N PRO A 105 -6.76 21.32 -3.92
CA PRO A 105 -7.84 20.92 -4.81
C PRO A 105 -8.68 22.14 -5.16
N ALA A 106 -9.00 22.31 -6.44
CA ALA A 106 -9.93 23.36 -6.85
C ALA A 106 -11.33 23.03 -6.29
N TYR A 107 -12.11 24.05 -5.91
CA TYR A 107 -13.42 23.84 -5.27
C TYR A 107 -14.43 23.07 -6.15
N TRP A 108 -14.19 23.03 -7.47
CA TRP A 108 -15.00 22.31 -8.46
C TRP A 108 -14.46 20.91 -8.82
N GLU A 109 -13.27 20.52 -8.35
CA GLU A 109 -12.79 19.14 -8.49
C GLU A 109 -13.52 18.27 -7.45
N HIS A 110 -14.40 17.37 -7.88
CA HIS A 110 -15.16 16.48 -6.99
C HIS A 110 -14.21 15.61 -6.16
N THR A 111 -14.07 15.91 -4.87
CA THR A 111 -13.26 15.17 -3.89
C THR A 111 -13.94 13.89 -3.35
N PHE A 112 -15.10 13.51 -3.89
CA PHE A 112 -15.94 12.42 -3.39
C PHE A 112 -15.61 11.02 -3.95
N SER A 113 -14.35 10.76 -4.32
CA SER A 113 -13.89 9.36 -4.43
C SER A 113 -13.50 8.89 -3.03
N SER A 114 -14.43 8.24 -2.34
CA SER A 114 -14.27 7.65 -1.00
C SER A 114 -13.15 6.60 -0.89
N HIS A 115 -12.45 6.29 -1.98
CA HIS A 115 -11.41 5.25 -2.04
C HIS A 115 -10.01 5.77 -2.37
N SER A 116 -9.78 7.08 -2.53
CA SER A 116 -8.40 7.56 -2.68
C SER A 116 -8.15 8.89 -2.00
N ALA A 117 -7.55 8.83 -0.80
CA ALA A 117 -6.79 9.96 -0.24
C ALA A 117 -5.73 10.50 -1.23
N ALA A 118 -5.35 9.70 -2.24
CA ALA A 118 -4.46 10.08 -3.33
C ALA A 118 -4.99 11.17 -4.29
N HIS A 119 -6.30 11.50 -4.26
CA HIS A 119 -6.85 12.59 -5.08
C HIS A 119 -6.87 13.95 -4.37
N LEU A 120 -6.65 13.99 -3.05
CA LEU A 120 -6.78 15.20 -2.25
C LEU A 120 -5.51 16.08 -2.27
N ASP A 121 -4.34 15.48 -2.55
CA ASP A 121 -3.06 16.17 -2.59
C ASP A 121 -2.27 15.77 -3.85
N LYS A 122 -2.53 16.44 -4.97
CA LYS A 122 -1.66 16.28 -6.15
C LYS A 122 -0.32 16.96 -5.82
N ILE A 123 0.72 16.16 -5.67
CA ILE A 123 2.10 16.64 -5.57
C ILE A 123 2.48 17.26 -6.93
N THR A 124 2.84 18.55 -6.91
CA THR A 124 3.20 19.34 -8.10
C THR A 124 4.53 18.89 -8.69
N ASP A 125 5.48 18.53 -7.83
CA ASP A 125 6.80 18.02 -8.21
C ASP A 125 7.17 16.81 -7.33
N PRO A 126 7.04 15.57 -7.85
CA PRO A 126 7.35 14.37 -7.09
C PRO A 126 8.83 14.21 -6.78
N ALA A 127 9.73 14.81 -7.57
CA ALA A 127 11.18 14.78 -7.30
C ALA A 127 11.49 15.61 -6.06
N ALA A 128 11.04 16.86 -6.04
CA ALA A 128 11.23 17.76 -4.92
C ALA A 128 10.56 17.23 -3.63
N ALA A 129 9.42 16.54 -3.74
CA ALA A 129 8.76 15.91 -2.61
C ALA A 129 9.58 14.74 -2.03
N ASN A 130 10.17 13.89 -2.89
CA ASN A 130 11.05 12.81 -2.43
C ASN A 130 12.32 13.38 -1.78
N ASP A 131 12.93 14.43 -2.34
CA ASP A 131 14.11 15.08 -1.77
C ASP A 131 13.82 15.68 -0.40
N LEU A 132 12.67 16.35 -0.26
CA LEU A 132 12.22 16.90 1.01
C LEU A 132 12.02 15.80 2.06
N ALA A 133 11.41 14.69 1.68
CA ALA A 133 11.23 13.53 2.56
C ALA A 133 12.57 12.92 2.99
N ARG A 134 13.57 12.84 2.09
CA ARG A 134 14.93 12.37 2.42
C ARG A 134 15.64 13.31 3.40
N GLN A 135 15.56 14.62 3.17
CA GLN A 135 16.16 15.62 4.06
C GLN A 135 15.58 15.52 5.47
N LYS A 136 14.25 15.47 5.56
CA LYS A 136 13.51 15.32 6.81
C LYS A 136 13.88 14.04 7.56
N GLU A 137 13.98 12.91 6.87
CA GLU A 137 14.36 11.65 7.51
C GLU A 137 15.82 11.66 7.99
N ASN A 138 16.74 12.22 7.20
CA ASN A 138 18.14 12.35 7.58
C ASN A 138 18.30 13.24 8.81
N GLU A 139 17.56 14.34 8.89
CA GLU A 139 17.54 15.21 10.07
C GLU A 139 16.98 14.49 11.30
N LEU A 140 15.86 13.76 11.17
CA LEU A 140 15.32 12.94 12.25
C LEU A 140 16.33 11.89 12.73
N ARG A 141 17.04 11.22 11.80
CA ARG A 141 18.08 10.23 12.14
C ARG A 141 19.25 10.88 12.89
N GLN A 142 19.68 12.07 12.47
CA GLN A 142 20.74 12.82 13.14
C GLN A 142 20.34 13.27 14.55
N LEU A 143 19.10 13.76 14.73
CA LEU A 143 18.62 14.30 16.00
C LEU A 143 18.25 13.22 17.02
N LEU A 144 17.66 12.10 16.55
CA LEU A 144 17.18 11.03 17.42
C LEU A 144 18.23 9.95 17.70
N GLY A 145 19.26 9.80 16.86
CA GLY A 145 20.36 8.87 17.11
C GLY A 145 19.89 7.44 17.40
N ASP A 146 20.15 6.95 18.62
CA ASP A 146 19.82 5.59 19.09
C ASP A 146 18.33 5.35 19.32
N ILE A 147 17.56 6.40 19.66
CA ILE A 147 16.10 6.30 19.87
C ILE A 147 15.31 6.56 18.60
N TYR A 148 16.01 6.78 17.48
CA TYR A 148 15.40 6.93 16.19
C TYR A 148 14.62 5.68 15.85
N GLU A 149 13.31 5.87 15.80
CA GLU A 149 12.43 4.94 15.16
C GLU A 149 11.92 5.64 13.90
N PRO A 150 11.91 4.99 12.73
CA PRO A 150 11.16 5.53 11.60
C PRO A 150 9.70 5.74 12.02
N ALA A 151 9.03 6.73 11.43
CA ALA A 151 7.57 6.76 11.52
C ALA A 151 7.01 5.40 11.10
N HIS A 152 5.82 5.03 11.61
CA HIS A 152 5.12 3.82 11.19
C HIS A 152 4.73 3.96 9.70
N ASP A 153 5.72 3.80 8.83
CA ASP A 153 5.59 3.94 7.38
C ASP A 153 4.93 2.67 6.87
N GLN A 154 4.17 2.78 5.77
CA GLN A 154 3.54 1.63 5.10
C GLN A 154 4.59 0.54 4.78
N LEU A 155 5.86 0.93 4.61
CA LEU A 155 6.99 0.05 4.46
C LEU A 155 7.18 -0.96 5.60
N ARG A 156 6.96 -0.59 6.87
CA ARG A 156 7.09 -1.56 7.99
C ARG A 156 6.11 -2.72 7.85
N GLN A 157 4.95 -2.53 7.21
CA GLN A 157 4.02 -3.63 6.94
C GLN A 157 4.59 -4.61 5.90
N TYR A 158 5.28 -4.10 4.88
CA TYR A 158 5.78 -4.89 3.74
C TYR A 158 7.24 -5.33 3.86
N THR A 159 7.98 -4.87 4.87
CA THR A 159 9.42 -5.17 5.07
C THR A 159 9.75 -5.66 6.48
N ARG A 160 8.74 -6.07 7.27
CA ARG A 160 8.94 -6.54 8.65
C ARG A 160 9.92 -7.71 8.78
N TYR A 161 10.15 -8.45 7.69
CA TYR A 161 11.10 -9.57 7.61
C TYR A 161 12.56 -9.13 7.36
N LEU A 162 12.83 -7.85 7.09
CA LEU A 162 14.17 -7.31 6.85
C LEU A 162 14.66 -6.46 8.04
N PRO A 163 15.98 -6.45 8.31
CA PRO A 163 16.60 -5.45 9.16
C PRO A 163 16.30 -4.03 8.66
N PHE A 164 16.17 -3.10 9.60
CA PHE A 164 15.74 -1.73 9.30
C PHE A 164 16.57 -1.04 8.20
N GLU A 165 17.90 -1.10 8.28
CA GLU A 165 18.76 -0.44 7.29
C GLU A 165 18.54 -0.99 5.86
N LYS A 166 18.31 -2.30 5.72
CA LYS A 166 18.02 -2.92 4.41
C LYS A 166 16.63 -2.53 3.92
N ALA A 167 15.62 -2.52 4.79
CA ALA A 167 14.27 -2.06 4.45
C ALA A 167 14.26 -0.59 3.99
N TRP A 168 15.07 0.25 4.64
CA TRP A 168 15.27 1.64 4.27
C TRP A 168 15.93 1.79 2.90
N HIS A 169 17.06 1.10 2.66
CA HIS A 169 17.71 1.13 1.35
C HIS A 169 16.80 0.60 0.24
N LEU A 170 16.00 -0.44 0.52
CA LEU A 170 15.02 -0.96 -0.41
C LEU A 170 13.96 0.08 -0.77
N LYS A 171 13.46 0.86 0.20
CA LYS A 171 12.58 2.00 -0.06
C LYS A 171 13.23 3.00 -1.01
N LEU A 172 14.47 3.40 -0.72
CA LEU A 172 15.18 4.40 -1.53
C LEU A 172 15.30 3.95 -2.98
N ILE A 173 15.65 2.67 -3.21
CA ILE A 173 15.66 2.06 -4.54
C ILE A 173 14.29 2.21 -5.20
N TYR A 174 13.20 1.83 -4.53
CA TYR A 174 11.85 1.97 -5.09
C TYR A 174 11.48 3.43 -5.43
N ASP A 175 11.80 4.38 -4.55
CA ASP A 175 11.50 5.80 -4.77
C ASP A 175 12.32 6.38 -5.94
N ASP A 176 13.61 6.01 -6.07
CA ASP A 176 14.48 6.42 -7.17
C ASP A 176 13.97 5.89 -8.51
N TYR A 177 13.66 4.59 -8.60
CA TYR A 177 13.15 4.01 -9.85
C TYR A 177 11.74 4.50 -10.19
N ARG A 178 10.88 4.74 -9.21
CA ARG A 178 9.57 5.36 -9.44
C ARG A 178 9.72 6.76 -10.04
N LEU A 179 10.69 7.54 -9.54
CA LEU A 179 10.99 8.85 -10.08
C LEU A 179 11.53 8.76 -11.51
N LEU A 180 12.51 7.88 -11.76
CA LEU A 180 13.04 7.65 -13.11
C LEU A 180 11.96 7.22 -14.10
N GLU A 181 11.05 6.33 -13.69
CA GLU A 181 9.89 5.94 -14.51
C GLU A 181 8.96 7.14 -14.79
N PHE A 182 8.68 7.95 -13.77
CA PHE A 182 7.85 9.14 -13.92
C PHE A 182 8.49 10.16 -14.87
N GLU A 183 9.78 10.42 -14.73
CA GLU A 183 10.53 11.32 -15.61
C GLU A 183 10.59 10.81 -17.04
N SER A 184 10.79 9.50 -17.23
CA SER A 184 10.80 8.88 -18.56
C SER A 184 9.45 8.99 -19.29
N LYS A 185 8.33 9.02 -18.54
CA LYS A 185 6.98 9.18 -19.10
C LYS A 185 6.55 10.64 -19.25
N GLY A 186 6.99 11.53 -18.35
CA GLY A 186 6.51 12.91 -18.24
C GLY A 186 7.32 13.96 -19.01
N ARG A 187 8.62 13.73 -19.20
CA ARG A 187 9.42 14.55 -20.12
C ARG A 187 9.57 13.74 -21.41
N GLY A 188 9.21 14.32 -22.55
CA GLY A 188 9.57 13.79 -23.88
C GLY A 188 11.10 13.85 -24.13
N THR A 189 11.92 13.54 -23.13
CA THR A 189 13.36 13.52 -23.23
C THR A 189 13.78 12.22 -23.93
N PRO A 190 14.50 12.31 -25.06
CA PRO A 190 14.85 11.16 -25.88
C PRO A 190 16.03 10.44 -25.23
N LEU A 191 15.78 9.64 -24.19
CA LEU A 191 16.62 8.45 -23.99
C LEU A 191 16.47 7.65 -25.30
N ARG A 192 17.53 7.61 -26.10
CA ARG A 192 17.59 6.94 -27.42
C ARG A 192 17.50 5.42 -27.29
N LEU A 193 16.41 4.92 -26.70
CA LEU A 193 15.98 3.53 -26.75
C LEU A 193 14.77 3.45 -27.69
N PRO A 194 14.71 2.44 -28.59
CA PRO A 194 13.77 2.43 -29.72
C PRO A 194 12.29 2.50 -29.32
N THR A 195 11.91 2.06 -28.11
CA THR A 195 10.51 2.08 -27.65
C THR A 195 10.37 2.36 -26.14
N PRO A 196 9.26 3.01 -25.70
CA PRO A 196 8.92 3.16 -24.28
C PRO A 196 8.86 1.83 -23.50
N ARG A 197 8.63 0.70 -24.18
CA ARG A 197 8.61 -0.64 -23.57
C ARG A 197 10.00 -1.12 -23.18
N GLU A 198 11.00 -0.90 -24.02
CA GLU A 198 12.40 -1.27 -23.75
C GLU A 198 12.99 -0.41 -22.62
N GLN A 199 12.61 0.86 -22.54
CA GLN A 199 12.97 1.72 -21.41
C GLN A 199 12.41 1.18 -20.09
N ALA A 200 11.14 0.79 -20.08
CA ALA A 200 10.50 0.22 -18.90
C ALA A 200 11.01 -1.18 -18.54
N SER A 201 11.45 -2.00 -19.51
CA SER A 201 12.12 -3.27 -19.18
C SER A 201 13.51 -3.04 -18.61
N TYR A 202 14.29 -2.13 -19.20
CA TYR A 202 15.63 -1.79 -18.72
C TYR A 202 15.61 -1.24 -17.30
N LEU A 203 14.71 -0.29 -16.98
CA LEU A 203 14.58 0.24 -15.62
C LEU A 203 14.18 -0.85 -14.61
N ARG A 204 13.32 -1.79 -15.00
CA ARG A 204 12.95 -2.93 -14.15
C ARG A 204 14.12 -3.89 -13.92
N GLU A 205 14.93 -4.14 -14.94
CA GLU A 205 16.13 -4.98 -14.84
C GLU A 205 17.19 -4.34 -13.93
N GLN A 206 17.43 -3.02 -14.07
CA GLN A 206 18.35 -2.30 -13.20
C GLN A 206 17.85 -2.26 -11.76
N GLN A 207 16.56 -1.97 -11.53
CA GLN A 207 15.94 -2.03 -10.21
C GLN A 207 16.13 -3.40 -9.58
N ARG A 208 15.94 -4.46 -10.37
CA ARG A 208 16.13 -5.84 -9.90
C ARG A 208 17.57 -6.10 -9.49
N ALA A 209 18.54 -5.67 -10.29
CA ALA A 209 19.96 -5.84 -9.98
C ALA A 209 20.36 -5.10 -8.69
N ASP A 210 19.84 -3.90 -8.46
CA ASP A 210 20.12 -3.14 -7.23
C ASP A 210 19.51 -3.81 -5.98
N ILE A 211 18.30 -4.38 -6.10
CA ILE A 211 17.68 -5.16 -5.03
C ILE A 211 18.48 -6.44 -4.74
N GLU A 212 18.97 -7.12 -5.79
CA GLU A 212 19.78 -8.33 -5.68
C GLU A 212 21.17 -8.06 -5.08
N ALA A 213 21.73 -6.86 -5.27
CA ALA A 213 22.96 -6.44 -4.62
C ALA A 213 22.78 -6.13 -3.13
N LEU A 214 21.58 -5.70 -2.72
CA LEU A 214 21.26 -5.33 -1.33
C LEU A 214 20.84 -6.53 -0.47
N LEU A 215 20.09 -7.48 -1.06
CA LEU A 215 19.48 -8.61 -0.34
C LEU A 215 20.28 -9.89 -0.51
N THR A 216 20.37 -10.69 0.55
CA THR A 216 20.86 -12.07 0.45
C THR A 216 19.89 -12.94 -0.37
N PRO A 217 20.31 -14.09 -0.92
CA PRO A 217 19.42 -14.97 -1.68
C PRO A 217 18.16 -15.39 -0.91
N GLU A 218 18.27 -15.63 0.40
CA GLU A 218 17.15 -15.98 1.27
C GLU A 218 16.19 -14.80 1.50
N GLU A 219 16.74 -13.61 1.77
CA GLU A 219 15.96 -12.37 1.92
C GLU A 219 15.24 -12.01 0.62
N LEU A 220 15.90 -12.18 -0.52
CA LEU A 220 15.34 -11.96 -1.84
C LEU A 220 14.16 -12.92 -2.12
N TYR A 221 14.28 -14.17 -1.69
CA TYR A 221 13.19 -15.14 -1.81
C TYR A 221 11.94 -14.70 -1.04
N ILE A 222 12.12 -14.34 0.23
CA ILE A 222 11.04 -13.83 1.08
C ILE A 222 10.46 -12.54 0.49
N HIS A 223 11.32 -11.62 0.06
CA HIS A 223 10.92 -10.38 -0.58
C HIS A 223 10.04 -10.62 -1.81
N ASN A 224 10.42 -11.57 -2.67
CA ASN A 224 9.64 -11.93 -3.86
C ASN A 224 8.28 -12.52 -3.49
N ILE A 225 8.16 -13.29 -2.40
CA ILE A 225 6.85 -13.78 -1.91
C ILE A 225 5.99 -12.63 -1.37
N HIS A 226 6.58 -11.65 -0.70
CA HIS A 226 5.81 -10.52 -0.19
C HIS A 226 5.34 -9.58 -1.30
N THR A 227 6.17 -9.36 -2.33
CA THR A 227 5.91 -8.38 -3.39
C THR A 227 5.26 -8.96 -4.64
N SER A 228 5.24 -10.28 -4.83
CA SER A 228 4.67 -10.89 -6.03
C SER A 228 3.15 -10.79 -6.07
N ASN A 229 2.64 -10.48 -7.26
CA ASN A 229 1.21 -10.53 -7.59
C ASN A 229 0.61 -11.92 -7.36
N THR A 230 1.35 -12.98 -7.67
CA THR A 230 0.93 -14.38 -7.47
C THR A 230 0.69 -14.66 -5.99
N ALA A 231 1.61 -14.23 -5.13
CA ALA A 231 1.47 -14.38 -3.69
C ALA A 231 0.36 -13.49 -3.11
N SER A 232 0.20 -12.27 -3.63
CA SER A 232 -0.92 -11.39 -3.27
C SER A 232 -2.26 -12.02 -3.63
N PHE A 233 -2.40 -12.56 -4.83
CA PHE A 233 -3.58 -13.29 -5.28
C PHE A 233 -3.91 -14.44 -4.34
N LEU A 234 -2.94 -15.29 -4.00
CA LEU A 234 -3.14 -16.43 -3.10
C LEU A 234 -3.57 -16.00 -1.69
N ARG A 235 -3.00 -14.90 -1.15
CA ARG A 235 -3.40 -14.35 0.16
C ARG A 235 -4.82 -13.78 0.16
N ASN A 236 -5.32 -13.36 -0.99
CA ASN A 236 -6.64 -12.75 -1.16
C ASN A 236 -7.72 -13.75 -1.58
N LEU A 237 -7.43 -15.07 -1.56
CA LEU A 237 -8.41 -16.11 -1.83
C LEU A 237 -9.34 -16.27 -0.62
N VAL A 238 -10.56 -15.78 -0.78
CA VAL A 238 -11.58 -15.80 0.26
C VAL A 238 -12.06 -17.23 0.50
N GLY A 239 -12.10 -17.66 1.77
CA GLY A 239 -12.52 -19.01 2.16
C GLY A 239 -11.55 -20.14 1.80
N PHE A 240 -10.35 -19.83 1.28
CA PHE A 240 -9.27 -20.79 1.05
C PHE A 240 -8.09 -20.49 1.95
N GLU A 241 -8.14 -21.04 3.17
CA GLU A 241 -7.04 -20.99 4.11
C GLU A 241 -5.94 -21.98 3.68
N ALA A 242 -5.04 -21.50 2.82
CA ALA A 242 -3.90 -22.28 2.36
C ALA A 242 -2.94 -22.52 3.53
N THR A 243 -2.54 -23.77 3.73
CA THR A 243 -1.42 -24.09 4.63
C THR A 243 -0.12 -23.50 4.08
N LYS A 244 0.90 -23.34 4.93
CA LYS A 244 2.22 -22.84 4.48
C LYS A 244 2.78 -23.67 3.32
N GLN A 245 2.62 -24.99 3.36
CA GLN A 245 3.10 -25.90 2.33
C GLN A 245 2.34 -25.72 1.02
N GLU A 246 1.01 -25.70 1.06
CA GLU A 246 0.16 -25.43 -0.11
C GLU A 246 0.47 -24.06 -0.71
N PHE A 247 0.62 -23.03 0.12
CA PHE A 247 0.92 -21.67 -0.33
C PHE A 247 2.25 -21.59 -1.10
N ILE A 248 3.32 -22.16 -0.54
CA ILE A 248 4.64 -22.18 -1.18
C ILE A 248 4.57 -22.97 -2.48
N ALA A 249 3.95 -24.15 -2.47
CA ALA A 249 3.87 -25.01 -3.64
C ALA A 249 3.05 -24.36 -4.78
N LEU A 250 1.92 -23.74 -4.47
CA LEU A 250 1.12 -22.97 -5.45
C LEU A 250 1.87 -21.74 -5.98
N TYR A 251 2.63 -21.07 -5.12
CA TYR A 251 3.46 -19.93 -5.51
C TYR A 251 4.53 -20.34 -6.52
N GLU A 252 5.31 -21.38 -6.24
CA GLU A 252 6.36 -21.87 -7.15
C GLU A 252 5.77 -22.38 -8.46
N LEU A 253 4.67 -23.12 -8.40
CA LEU A 253 3.95 -23.60 -9.59
C LEU A 253 3.59 -22.44 -10.51
N ARG A 254 2.86 -21.44 -9.99
CA ARG A 254 2.43 -20.28 -10.78
C ARG A 254 3.61 -19.43 -11.27
N LYS A 255 4.62 -19.20 -10.42
CA LYS A 255 5.83 -18.44 -10.77
C LYS A 255 6.61 -19.09 -11.93
N SER A 256 6.73 -20.43 -11.93
CA SER A 256 7.41 -21.15 -13.02
C SER A 256 6.70 -20.99 -14.37
N LEU A 257 5.39 -20.74 -14.33
CA LEU A 257 4.53 -20.62 -15.50
C LEU A 257 4.33 -19.16 -15.94
N ASP A 258 4.55 -18.18 -15.06
CA ASP A 258 4.49 -16.74 -15.39
C ASP A 258 5.46 -16.37 -16.54
N HIS A 259 6.66 -16.98 -16.58
CA HIS A 259 7.60 -16.80 -17.70
C HIS A 259 7.05 -17.28 -19.06
N ARG A 260 6.20 -18.32 -19.06
CA ARG A 260 5.52 -18.80 -20.27
C ARG A 260 4.29 -17.95 -20.60
N ARG A 261 3.64 -17.40 -19.58
CA ARG A 261 2.46 -16.52 -19.74
C ARG A 261 2.81 -15.20 -20.43
N THR A 262 4.01 -14.66 -20.22
CA THR A 262 4.46 -13.43 -20.89
C THR A 262 4.64 -13.56 -22.40
N THR A 263 4.93 -14.77 -22.91
CA THR A 263 5.07 -15.04 -24.34
C THR A 263 3.79 -15.52 -25.00
N SER A 264 2.86 -16.07 -24.20
CA SER A 264 1.71 -16.84 -24.69
C SER A 264 0.44 -16.54 -23.88
N ALA A 265 0.17 -15.25 -23.64
CA ALA A 265 -0.87 -14.77 -22.70
C ALA A 265 -2.31 -15.26 -22.97
N GLN A 266 -2.55 -15.93 -24.09
CA GLN A 266 -3.85 -16.46 -24.53
C GLN A 266 -3.78 -17.95 -24.90
N ASP A 267 -2.81 -18.70 -24.40
CA ASP A 267 -2.73 -20.15 -24.63
C ASP A 267 -3.69 -20.92 -23.69
N PRO A 268 -4.82 -21.46 -24.20
CA PRO A 268 -5.73 -22.25 -23.37
C PRO A 268 -5.06 -23.50 -22.81
N ALA A 269 -4.10 -24.10 -23.52
CA ALA A 269 -3.38 -25.29 -23.05
C ALA A 269 -2.52 -24.99 -21.81
N LEU A 270 -2.02 -23.75 -21.68
CA LEU A 270 -1.29 -23.32 -20.49
C LEU A 270 -2.22 -23.20 -19.26
N ASN A 271 -3.45 -22.72 -19.44
CA ASN A 271 -4.41 -22.66 -18.34
C ASN A 271 -4.85 -24.07 -17.91
N GLU A 272 -5.11 -24.97 -18.86
CA GLU A 272 -5.41 -26.38 -18.55
C GLU A 272 -4.27 -27.06 -17.81
N LEU A 273 -3.01 -26.79 -18.20
CA LEU A 273 -1.84 -27.31 -17.50
C LEU A 273 -1.75 -26.79 -16.06
N ILE A 274 -1.99 -25.48 -15.85
CA ILE A 274 -2.02 -24.88 -14.50
C ILE A 274 -3.10 -25.57 -13.66
N ASP A 275 -4.30 -25.75 -14.21
CA ASP A 275 -5.42 -26.34 -13.52
C ASP A 275 -5.14 -27.80 -13.15
N GLN A 276 -4.60 -28.58 -14.08
CA GLN A 276 -4.21 -29.98 -13.83
C GLN A 276 -3.13 -30.07 -12.75
N GLN A 277 -2.06 -29.29 -12.86
CA GLN A 277 -0.97 -29.31 -11.87
C GLN A 277 -1.43 -28.80 -10.50
N THR A 278 -2.37 -27.85 -10.46
CA THR A 278 -2.95 -27.36 -9.21
C THR A 278 -3.85 -28.43 -8.58
N ARG A 279 -4.62 -29.17 -9.39
CA ARG A 279 -5.43 -30.30 -8.94
C ARG A 279 -4.57 -31.43 -8.39
N ASP A 280 -3.47 -31.79 -9.06
CA ASP A 280 -2.56 -32.85 -8.61
C ASP A 280 -1.87 -32.47 -7.28
N LEU A 281 -1.54 -31.19 -7.11
CA LEU A 281 -0.87 -30.66 -5.91
C LEU A 281 -1.80 -30.60 -4.69
N LEU A 282 -3.04 -30.15 -4.87
CA LEU A 282 -3.99 -29.96 -3.78
C LEU A 282 -4.84 -31.22 -3.49
N GLY A 283 -5.03 -32.08 -4.50
CA GLY A 283 -6.03 -33.12 -4.50
C GLY A 283 -7.44 -32.59 -4.72
N GLU A 284 -8.37 -33.48 -5.07
CA GLU A 284 -9.69 -33.12 -5.63
C GLU A 284 -10.52 -32.21 -4.72
N LYS A 285 -10.53 -32.49 -3.41
CA LYS A 285 -11.33 -31.74 -2.44
C LYS A 285 -10.80 -30.32 -2.24
N ARG A 286 -9.49 -30.17 -2.04
CA ARG A 286 -8.87 -28.85 -1.82
C ARG A 286 -8.82 -28.03 -3.11
N TYR A 287 -8.70 -28.71 -4.25
CA TYR A 287 -8.84 -28.08 -5.56
C TYR A 287 -10.23 -27.45 -5.75
N ALA A 288 -11.31 -28.15 -5.33
CA ALA A 288 -12.65 -27.56 -5.37
C ALA A 288 -12.78 -26.30 -4.50
N ASP A 289 -12.18 -26.31 -3.29
CA ASP A 289 -12.12 -25.13 -2.43
C ASP A 289 -11.35 -23.97 -3.09
N TYR A 290 -10.23 -24.30 -3.73
CA TYR A 290 -9.38 -23.35 -4.44
C TYR A 290 -10.08 -22.69 -5.63
N ILE A 291 -10.81 -23.46 -6.44
CA ILE A 291 -11.58 -22.93 -7.57
C ILE A 291 -12.74 -22.06 -7.06
N ARG A 292 -13.44 -22.52 -6.02
CA ARG A 292 -14.51 -21.75 -5.39
C ARG A 292 -14.03 -20.40 -4.85
N ALA A 293 -12.86 -20.35 -4.22
CA ALA A 293 -12.29 -19.11 -3.70
C ALA A 293 -11.92 -18.08 -4.78
N GLN A 294 -11.79 -18.51 -6.03
CA GLN A 294 -11.57 -17.64 -7.18
C GLN A 294 -12.87 -17.11 -7.78
N ASP A 295 -14.02 -17.72 -7.45
CA ASP A 295 -15.32 -17.34 -7.98
C ASP A 295 -15.78 -15.99 -7.38
N PRO A 296 -16.02 -14.95 -8.19
CA PRO A 296 -16.51 -13.66 -7.72
C PRO A 296 -17.85 -13.76 -6.97
N ASP A 297 -18.70 -14.74 -7.32
CA ASP A 297 -19.98 -14.94 -6.66
C ASP A 297 -19.79 -15.51 -5.26
N PHE A 298 -18.88 -16.46 -5.08
CA PHE A 298 -18.55 -16.98 -3.75
C PHE A 298 -17.99 -15.87 -2.86
N ARG A 299 -17.08 -15.05 -3.40
CA ARG A 299 -16.53 -13.89 -2.67
C ARG A 299 -17.62 -12.96 -2.17
N ALA A 300 -18.56 -12.58 -3.04
CA ALA A 300 -19.63 -11.66 -2.66
C ALA A 300 -20.56 -12.25 -1.57
N ASN A 301 -20.87 -13.54 -1.65
CA ASN A 301 -21.65 -14.23 -0.62
C ASN A 301 -20.87 -14.32 0.71
N HIS A 302 -19.56 -14.56 0.66
CA HIS A 302 -18.70 -14.58 1.83
C HIS A 302 -18.60 -13.21 2.51
N ASP A 303 -18.42 -12.15 1.73
CA ASP A 303 -18.35 -10.77 2.24
C ASP A 303 -19.66 -10.39 2.94
N LEU A 304 -20.82 -10.72 2.35
CA LEU A 304 -22.12 -10.48 2.96
C LEU A 304 -22.31 -11.27 4.26
N ALA A 305 -22.00 -12.57 4.27
CA ALA A 305 -22.09 -13.39 5.48
C ALA A 305 -21.19 -12.83 6.59
N THR A 306 -19.97 -12.42 6.26
CA THR A 306 -19.01 -11.82 7.20
C THR A 306 -19.53 -10.51 7.77
N GLN A 307 -20.07 -9.61 6.93
CA GLN A 307 -20.65 -8.33 7.37
C GLN A 307 -21.84 -8.52 8.33
N LEU A 308 -22.60 -9.59 8.15
CA LEU A 308 -23.74 -9.95 9.00
C LEU A 308 -23.33 -10.77 10.23
N GLY A 309 -22.04 -11.07 10.42
CA GLY A 309 -21.54 -11.88 11.53
C GLY A 309 -22.02 -13.32 11.50
N LEU A 310 -22.32 -13.85 10.30
CA LEU A 310 -22.84 -15.20 10.11
C LEU A 310 -21.69 -16.23 9.92
N PRO A 311 -21.95 -17.52 10.21
CA PRO A 311 -20.97 -18.58 10.00
C PRO A 311 -20.54 -18.70 8.51
N PRO A 312 -19.30 -19.14 8.23
CA PRO A 312 -18.80 -19.30 6.86
C PRO A 312 -19.61 -20.31 6.03
N GLU A 313 -20.29 -21.25 6.67
CA GLU A 313 -21.18 -22.22 6.03
C GLU A 313 -22.37 -21.53 5.35
N THR A 314 -22.82 -20.37 5.85
CA THR A 314 -23.88 -19.58 5.22
C THR A 314 -23.48 -19.10 3.83
N ALA A 315 -22.24 -18.63 3.68
CA ALA A 315 -21.70 -18.19 2.39
C ALA A 315 -21.65 -19.35 1.38
N LEU A 316 -21.22 -20.54 1.83
CA LEU A 316 -21.19 -21.74 1.01
C LEU A 316 -22.59 -22.17 0.58
N ALA A 317 -23.54 -22.26 1.51
CA ALA A 317 -24.92 -22.62 1.21
C ALA A 317 -25.59 -21.63 0.24
N SER A 318 -25.35 -20.32 0.43
CA SER A 318 -25.87 -19.28 -0.45
C SER A 318 -25.27 -19.35 -1.86
N TYR A 319 -23.97 -19.62 -1.95
CA TYR A 319 -23.27 -19.82 -3.23
C TYR A 319 -23.80 -21.04 -4.00
N GLU A 320 -23.94 -22.19 -3.34
CA GLU A 320 -24.51 -23.39 -3.97
C GLU A 320 -25.96 -23.17 -4.39
N TYR A 321 -26.74 -22.43 -3.58
CA TYR A 321 -28.10 -22.06 -3.94
C TYR A 321 -28.13 -21.20 -5.21
N LEU A 322 -27.31 -20.15 -5.30
CA LEU A 322 -27.17 -19.32 -6.51
C LEU A 322 -26.78 -20.16 -7.74
N LYS A 323 -25.85 -21.10 -7.58
CA LYS A 323 -25.44 -22.03 -8.65
C LYS A 323 -26.60 -22.92 -9.10
N SER A 324 -27.38 -23.45 -8.16
CA SER A 324 -28.57 -24.26 -8.45
C SER A 324 -29.66 -23.46 -9.16
N LEU A 325 -29.88 -22.20 -8.77
CA LEU A 325 -30.82 -21.30 -9.43
C LEU A 325 -30.40 -21.06 -10.88
N ARG A 326 -29.12 -20.82 -11.14
CA ARG A 326 -28.61 -20.65 -12.51
C ARG A 326 -28.82 -21.89 -13.37
N ALA A 327 -28.58 -23.08 -12.82
CA ALA A 327 -28.86 -24.32 -13.53
C ALA A 327 -30.35 -24.44 -13.88
N LYS A 328 -31.25 -24.19 -12.90
CA LYS A 328 -32.71 -24.16 -13.13
C LYS A 328 -33.11 -23.18 -14.23
N PHE A 329 -32.56 -21.96 -14.20
CA PHE A 329 -32.79 -20.95 -15.24
C PHE A 329 -32.33 -21.41 -16.62
N SER A 330 -31.11 -21.96 -16.71
CA SER A 330 -30.55 -22.49 -17.95
C SER A 330 -31.42 -23.61 -18.52
N ASP A 331 -31.78 -24.59 -17.69
CA ASP A 331 -32.61 -25.72 -18.08
C ASP A 331 -34.01 -25.29 -18.52
N PHE A 332 -34.59 -24.27 -17.87
CA PHE A 332 -35.88 -23.71 -18.26
C PHE A 332 -35.80 -22.96 -19.60
N THR A 333 -34.75 -22.16 -19.83
CA THR A 333 -34.53 -21.48 -21.11
C THR A 333 -34.28 -22.45 -22.26
N ALA A 334 -33.55 -23.55 -22.02
CA ALA A 334 -33.24 -24.56 -23.02
C ALA A 334 -34.49 -25.29 -23.55
N GLN A 335 -35.60 -25.27 -22.81
CA GLN A 335 -36.86 -25.90 -23.21
C GLN A 335 -37.63 -25.12 -24.30
N ASN A 336 -37.13 -23.95 -24.74
CA ASN A 336 -37.42 -23.19 -25.97
C ASN A 336 -38.87 -22.92 -26.40
N ASN A 337 -39.89 -23.28 -25.59
CA ASN A 337 -41.31 -23.09 -25.91
C ASN A 337 -42.14 -22.66 -24.69
N ALA A 338 -41.52 -22.04 -23.67
CA ALA A 338 -42.23 -21.60 -22.48
C ALA A 338 -43.18 -20.44 -22.81
N THR A 339 -44.46 -20.58 -22.46
CA THR A 339 -45.45 -19.50 -22.59
C THR A 339 -45.25 -18.43 -21.51
N ASP A 340 -45.81 -17.23 -21.72
CA ASP A 340 -45.77 -16.15 -20.72
C ASP A 340 -46.33 -16.60 -19.35
N GLU A 341 -47.35 -17.46 -19.36
CA GLU A 341 -47.91 -18.04 -18.13
C GLU A 341 -46.91 -18.96 -17.42
N GLN A 342 -46.15 -19.78 -18.16
CA GLN A 342 -45.12 -20.65 -17.62
C GLN A 342 -43.93 -19.85 -17.07
N TRP A 343 -43.55 -18.77 -17.76
CA TRP A 343 -42.56 -17.82 -17.26
C TRP A 343 -42.99 -17.17 -15.95
N ASN A 344 -44.21 -16.66 -15.88
CA ASN A 344 -44.74 -16.03 -14.66
C ASN A 344 -44.82 -17.02 -13.50
N ALA A 345 -45.26 -18.26 -13.76
CA ALA A 345 -45.29 -19.32 -12.74
C ALA A 345 -43.88 -19.68 -12.24
N PHE A 346 -42.91 -19.83 -13.15
CA PHE A 346 -41.52 -20.12 -12.81
C PHE A 346 -40.90 -19.01 -11.94
N PHE A 347 -41.10 -17.75 -12.29
CA PHE A 347 -40.60 -16.61 -11.50
C PHE A 347 -41.29 -16.50 -10.14
N ALA A 348 -42.60 -16.75 -10.06
CA ALA A 348 -43.33 -16.74 -8.79
C ALA A 348 -42.82 -17.83 -7.85
N GLN A 349 -42.66 -19.07 -8.34
CA GLN A 349 -42.12 -20.19 -7.58
C GLN A 349 -40.69 -19.91 -7.11
N THR A 350 -39.84 -19.44 -8.02
CA THR A 350 -38.43 -19.13 -7.71
C THR A 350 -38.32 -18.02 -6.66
N ARG A 351 -39.21 -17.01 -6.71
CA ARG A 351 -39.24 -15.94 -5.71
C ARG A 351 -39.61 -16.47 -4.33
N GLN A 352 -40.61 -17.33 -4.24
CA GLN A 352 -41.03 -17.94 -2.97
C GLN A 352 -39.94 -18.87 -2.41
N GLU A 353 -39.30 -19.67 -3.27
CA GLU A 353 -38.17 -20.52 -2.88
C GLU A 353 -36.99 -19.69 -2.36
N MET A 354 -36.67 -18.59 -3.05
CA MET A 354 -35.61 -17.67 -2.67
C MET A 354 -35.90 -16.98 -1.34
N GLU A 355 -37.12 -16.48 -1.13
CA GLU A 355 -37.53 -15.89 0.14
C GLU A 355 -37.37 -16.88 1.29
N THR A 356 -37.87 -18.11 1.12
CA THR A 356 -37.78 -19.15 2.15
C THR A 356 -36.32 -19.53 2.44
N THR A 357 -35.52 -19.76 1.40
CA THR A 357 -34.13 -20.23 1.51
C THR A 357 -33.22 -19.17 2.08
N LEU A 358 -33.29 -17.93 1.55
CA LEU A 358 -32.43 -16.85 2.00
C LEU A 358 -32.82 -16.34 3.39
N THR A 359 -34.11 -16.33 3.74
CA THR A 359 -34.53 -16.00 5.12
C THR A 359 -34.02 -17.04 6.10
N LYS A 360 -34.00 -18.33 5.73
CA LYS A 360 -33.39 -19.38 6.56
C LYS A 360 -31.87 -19.21 6.73
N LEU A 361 -31.17 -18.76 5.68
CA LEU A 361 -29.71 -18.63 5.68
C LEU A 361 -29.22 -17.34 6.35
N TYR A 362 -29.88 -16.21 6.09
CA TYR A 362 -29.44 -14.86 6.50
C TYR A 362 -30.34 -14.22 7.57
N GLY A 363 -31.45 -14.87 7.93
CA GLY A 363 -32.48 -14.29 8.79
C GLY A 363 -33.30 -13.20 8.09
N GLU A 364 -34.36 -12.74 8.75
CA GLU A 364 -35.26 -11.69 8.21
C GLU A 364 -34.52 -10.38 7.92
N LYS A 365 -33.52 -10.04 8.74
CA LYS A 365 -32.73 -8.80 8.58
C LYS A 365 -31.72 -8.88 7.44
N GLY A 366 -31.15 -10.06 7.17
CA GLY A 366 -30.16 -10.25 6.11
C GLY A 366 -30.77 -10.62 4.76
N PHE A 367 -32.04 -11.07 4.73
CA PHE A 367 -32.75 -11.44 3.51
C PHE A 367 -32.72 -10.36 2.41
N PRO A 368 -33.02 -9.07 2.67
CA PRO A 368 -33.04 -8.06 1.62
C PRO A 368 -31.69 -7.92 0.90
N ALA A 369 -30.59 -7.88 1.67
CA ALA A 369 -29.25 -7.78 1.12
C ALA A 369 -28.85 -9.03 0.32
N ALA A 370 -29.20 -10.22 0.81
CA ALA A 370 -28.93 -11.48 0.11
C ALA A 370 -29.74 -11.60 -1.19
N ARG A 371 -31.01 -11.18 -1.18
CA ARG A 371 -31.88 -11.14 -2.36
C ARG A 371 -31.29 -10.21 -3.42
N ASP A 372 -30.91 -8.99 -3.03
CA ASP A 372 -30.39 -7.99 -3.95
C ASP A 372 -29.06 -8.45 -4.57
N LEU A 373 -28.17 -9.03 -3.76
CA LEU A 373 -26.94 -9.67 -4.24
C LEU A 373 -27.23 -10.74 -5.30
N ILE A 374 -28.14 -11.69 -5.02
CA ILE A 374 -28.45 -12.78 -5.94
C ILE A 374 -29.10 -12.26 -7.22
N ALA A 375 -30.03 -11.30 -7.11
CA ALA A 375 -30.69 -10.69 -8.27
C ALA A 375 -29.66 -10.00 -9.20
N ASP A 376 -28.73 -9.23 -8.64
CA ASP A 376 -27.66 -8.58 -9.39
C ASP A 376 -26.79 -9.61 -10.13
N ARG A 377 -26.38 -10.69 -9.44
CA ARG A 377 -25.53 -11.74 -10.02
C ARG A 377 -26.22 -12.62 -11.04
N LEU A 378 -27.54 -12.77 -10.98
CA LEU A 378 -28.33 -13.42 -12.04
C LEU A 378 -28.42 -12.50 -13.26
N SER A 379 -28.73 -11.21 -13.06
CA SER A 379 -28.89 -10.25 -14.16
C SER A 379 -27.60 -9.95 -14.93
N ALA A 380 -26.46 -9.92 -14.25
CA ALA A 380 -25.15 -9.64 -14.86
C ALA A 380 -24.73 -10.73 -15.85
N ARG A 381 -25.22 -11.96 -15.69
CA ARG A 381 -24.85 -13.09 -16.55
C ARG A 381 -25.83 -13.27 -17.71
N VAL A 382 -27.12 -12.99 -17.50
CA VAL A 382 -28.12 -12.96 -18.59
C VAL A 382 -27.73 -11.93 -19.67
N ARG A 383 -27.21 -10.76 -19.28
CA ARG A 383 -26.70 -9.74 -20.22
C ARG A 383 -25.46 -10.16 -21.01
N ASN A 384 -24.74 -11.20 -20.61
CA ASN A 384 -23.56 -11.73 -21.30
C ASN A 384 -23.88 -12.98 -22.15
N VAL A 385 -25.16 -13.34 -22.31
CA VAL A 385 -25.62 -14.50 -23.10
C VAL A 385 -26.27 -14.06 -24.43
N ASP A 386 -26.42 -12.76 -24.67
CA ASP A 386 -26.76 -12.25 -26.02
C ASP A 386 -25.47 -12.08 -26.86
N PRO A 387 -25.38 -12.71 -28.05
CA PRO A 387 -24.23 -12.61 -28.96
C PRO A 387 -24.06 -11.24 -29.62
#